data_AF-A0A653C9S3-F1
#
_entry.id   AF-A0A653C9S3-F1
#
_cell.length_a   1.000
_cell.length_b   1.000
_cell.length_c   1.000
_cell.angle_alpha   90.00
_cell.angle_beta   90.00
_cell.angle_gamma   90.00
#
_symmetry.space_group_name_H-M   'P 1'
#
loop_
_entity.id
_entity.type
_entity.pdbx_description
1 polymer ?
#
loop_
_entity_poly.entity_id
_entity_poly.type
_entity_poly.pdbx_seq_one_letter_code
_entity_poly.pdbx_strand_id
1 'polypeptide(L)'
;MKILWKIGGRRKLQYVACLSATLCILSAEMHFGWSSPSLPILTSGQYLFTISPDEASWLAVLLLAGTVVGAFLAGSSASILGRKKMVLLTAVPLLVGWLMIALATNVKVLYAARFIAGLSNGLCFSTVPMYLGEVSEPDI
;
A
#
# COMPACT_ATOMS: atom_id res chain seq x y z
N MET A 1 28.28 26.88 16.52
CA MET A 1 28.48 26.67 15.07
C MET A 1 28.79 25.21 14.65
N LYS A 2 28.62 24.18 15.52
CA LYS A 2 28.65 22.75 15.12
C LYS A 2 27.26 22.13 14.91
N ILE A 3 26.20 22.85 15.28
CA ILE A 3 24.81 22.41 15.15
C ILE A 3 24.33 22.56 13.69
N LEU A 4 24.65 23.67 13.02
CA LEU A 4 24.19 23.98 11.66
C LEU A 4 24.73 23.03 10.57
N TRP A 5 25.96 22.52 10.70
CA TRP A 5 26.55 21.59 9.71
C TRP A 5 25.88 20.21 9.72
N LYS A 6 25.20 19.84 10.82
CA LYS A 6 24.41 18.60 10.92
C LYS A 6 23.04 18.72 10.23
N ILE A 7 22.54 19.93 9.98
CA ILE A 7 21.16 20.19 9.52
C ILE A 7 21.04 20.10 8.00
N GLY A 8 22.02 20.62 7.25
CA GLY A 8 21.99 20.61 5.78
C GLY A 8 22.02 19.21 5.15
N GLY A 9 22.75 18.27 5.76
CA GLY A 9 22.73 16.85 5.36
C GLY A 9 21.46 16.10 5.81
N ARG A 10 20.84 16.53 6.92
CA ARG A 10 19.63 15.91 7.48
C ARG A 10 18.36 16.29 6.72
N ARG A 11 18.24 17.53 6.23
CA ARG A 11 17.08 17.97 5.42
C ARG A 11 16.96 17.21 4.10
N LYS A 12 18.08 16.97 3.41
CA LYS A 12 18.08 16.13 2.20
C LYS A 12 17.59 14.71 2.50
N LEU A 13 18.00 14.14 3.63
CA LEU A 13 17.54 12.82 4.08
C LEU A 13 16.05 12.81 4.48
N GLN A 14 15.54 13.89 5.06
CA GLN A 14 14.10 14.05 5.34
C GLN A 14 13.29 14.09 4.04
N TYR A 15 13.71 14.87 3.04
CA TYR A 15 13.03 14.88 1.74
C TYR A 15 13.03 13.51 1.06
N VAL A 16 14.16 12.79 1.08
CA VAL A 16 14.24 11.44 0.52
C VAL A 16 13.36 10.46 1.31
N ALA A 17 13.34 10.54 2.64
CA ALA A 17 12.49 9.71 3.47
C ALA A 17 11.00 9.97 3.20
N CYS A 18 10.57 11.24 3.18
CA CYS A 18 9.20 11.61 2.85
C CYS A 18 8.80 11.14 1.46
N LEU A 19 9.65 11.38 0.44
CA LEU A 19 9.40 10.93 -0.92
C LEU A 19 9.26 9.41 -1.01
N SER A 20 10.13 8.66 -0.33
CA SER A 20 10.05 7.19 -0.32
C SER A 20 8.75 6.68 0.33
N ALA A 21 8.30 7.34 1.39
CA ALA A 21 7.08 6.97 2.09
C ALA A 21 5.82 7.36 1.28
N THR A 22 5.82 8.49 0.58
CA THR A 22 4.72 8.88 -0.31
C THR A 22 4.63 8.02 -1.55
N LEU A 23 5.74 7.49 -2.08
CA LEU A 23 5.72 6.47 -3.14
C LEU A 23 5.01 5.19 -2.71
N CYS A 24 5.15 4.78 -1.44
CA CYS A 24 4.43 3.63 -0.90
C CYS A 24 2.92 3.89 -0.83
N ILE A 25 2.51 5.10 -0.39
CA ILE A 25 1.10 5.51 -0.41
C ILE A 25 0.58 5.51 -1.86
N LEU A 26 1.30 6.13 -2.78
CA LEU A 26 0.91 6.19 -4.19
C LEU A 26 0.66 4.79 -4.76
N SER A 27 1.57 3.84 -4.52
CA SER A 27 1.38 2.46 -4.94
C SER A 27 0.16 1.80 -4.30
N ALA A 28 -0.14 2.12 -3.04
CA ALA A 28 -1.31 1.59 -2.34
C ALA A 28 -2.63 2.14 -2.96
N GLU A 29 -2.67 3.44 -3.28
CA GLU A 29 -3.81 4.05 -3.96
C GLU A 29 -3.99 3.57 -5.40
N MET A 30 -2.89 3.24 -6.09
CA MET A 30 -2.98 2.62 -7.41
C MET A 30 -3.72 1.27 -7.36
N HIS A 31 -3.62 0.50 -6.27
CA HIS A 31 -4.43 -0.72 -6.08
C HIS A 31 -5.92 -0.42 -5.91
N PHE A 32 -6.28 0.71 -5.29
CA PHE A 32 -7.66 1.19 -5.22
C PHE A 32 -8.19 1.54 -6.62
N GLY A 33 -7.42 2.33 -7.36
CA GLY A 33 -7.77 2.77 -8.72
C GLY A 33 -7.81 1.64 -9.75
N TRP A 34 -7.05 0.56 -9.56
CA TRP A 34 -6.90 -0.53 -10.52
C TRP A 34 -8.24 -1.19 -10.92
N SER A 35 -9.21 -1.26 -10.01
CA SER A 35 -10.53 -1.86 -10.29
C SER A 35 -11.29 -1.16 -11.42
N SER A 36 -11.16 0.17 -11.54
CA SER A 36 -11.98 0.97 -12.44
C SER A 36 -11.80 0.58 -13.93
N PRO A 37 -10.58 0.54 -14.49
CA PRO A 37 -10.38 0.09 -15.86
C PRO A 37 -10.40 -1.44 -16.01
N SER A 38 -10.06 -2.18 -14.96
CA SER A 38 -9.85 -3.63 -15.06
C SER A 38 -11.14 -4.44 -15.03
N LEU A 39 -12.13 -4.01 -14.25
CA LEU A 39 -13.39 -4.73 -14.15
C LEU A 39 -14.12 -4.84 -15.50
N PRO A 40 -14.26 -3.78 -16.32
CA PRO A 40 -14.86 -3.90 -17.65
C PRO A 40 -14.10 -4.88 -18.56
N ILE A 41 -12.77 -4.92 -18.49
CA ILE A 41 -11.95 -5.82 -19.30
C ILE A 41 -12.18 -7.28 -18.86
N LEU A 42 -12.16 -7.54 -17.54
CA LEU A 42 -12.34 -8.88 -16.97
C LEU A 42 -13.76 -9.43 -17.18
N THR A 43 -14.78 -8.57 -17.28
CA THR A 43 -16.17 -8.99 -17.53
C THR A 43 -16.52 -9.07 -19.03
N SER A 44 -15.77 -8.37 -19.90
CA SER A 44 -16.01 -8.38 -21.35
C SER A 44 -15.70 -9.72 -22.05
N GLY A 45 -14.97 -10.61 -21.38
CA GLY A 45 -14.48 -11.87 -21.95
C GLY A 45 -13.33 -11.73 -22.94
N GLN A 46 -12.72 -10.53 -23.04
CA GLN A 46 -11.52 -10.28 -23.87
C GLN A 46 -10.21 -10.60 -23.15
N TYR A 47 -10.26 -10.97 -21.87
CA TYR A 47 -9.11 -11.36 -21.06
C TYR A 47 -8.89 -12.88 -21.06
N LEU A 48 -7.76 -13.34 -20.51
CA LEU A 48 -7.42 -14.77 -20.38
C LEU A 48 -8.51 -15.62 -19.71
N PHE A 49 -9.31 -14.99 -18.84
CA PHE A 49 -10.49 -15.57 -18.22
C PHE A 49 -11.55 -14.48 -18.04
N THR A 50 -12.81 -14.89 -18.07
CA THR A 50 -13.96 -14.01 -17.82
C THR A 50 -14.42 -14.16 -16.39
N ILE A 51 -14.80 -13.06 -15.74
CA ILE A 51 -15.43 -13.07 -14.42
C ILE A 51 -16.90 -12.64 -14.53
N SER A 52 -17.73 -13.21 -13.67
CA SER A 52 -19.12 -12.82 -13.51
C SER A 52 -19.27 -11.47 -12.77
N PRO A 53 -20.43 -10.81 -12.85
CA PRO A 53 -20.68 -9.58 -12.10
C PRO A 53 -20.60 -9.75 -10.57
N ASP A 54 -20.98 -10.92 -10.06
CA ASP A 54 -20.84 -11.25 -8.64
C ASP A 54 -19.36 -11.35 -8.25
N GLU A 55 -18.56 -12.03 -9.06
CA GLU A 55 -17.12 -12.15 -8.83
C GLU A 55 -16.41 -10.79 -8.91
N ALA A 56 -16.80 -9.93 -9.85
CA ALA A 56 -16.33 -8.55 -9.93
C ALA A 56 -16.61 -7.75 -8.64
N SER A 57 -17.78 -7.97 -8.04
CA SER A 57 -18.19 -7.31 -6.79
C SER A 57 -17.33 -7.77 -5.61
N TRP A 58 -17.10 -9.07 -5.48
CA TRP A 58 -16.18 -9.63 -4.49
C TRP A 58 -14.76 -9.09 -4.66
N LEU A 59 -14.29 -9.00 -5.90
CA LEU A 59 -12.96 -8.49 -6.22
C LEU A 59 -12.77 -7.04 -5.74
N ALA A 60 -13.80 -6.20 -5.83
CA ALA A 60 -13.78 -4.84 -5.32
C ALA A 60 -13.76 -4.79 -3.78
N VAL A 61 -14.59 -5.59 -3.12
CA VAL A 61 -14.76 -5.56 -1.65
C VAL A 61 -13.59 -6.19 -0.91
N LEU A 62 -12.91 -7.19 -1.47
CA LEU A 62 -11.80 -7.88 -0.82
C LEU A 62 -10.60 -6.96 -0.50
N LEU A 63 -10.36 -5.94 -1.33
CA LEU A 63 -9.36 -4.91 -1.04
C LEU A 63 -9.71 -4.13 0.24
N LEU A 64 -10.98 -3.77 0.39
CA LEU A 64 -11.48 -3.05 1.56
C LEU A 64 -11.44 -3.95 2.81
N ALA A 65 -11.85 -5.21 2.68
CA ALA A 65 -11.78 -6.18 3.76
C ALA A 65 -10.34 -6.37 4.25
N GLY A 66 -9.37 -6.53 3.33
CA GLY A 66 -7.95 -6.56 3.66
C GLY A 66 -7.50 -5.27 4.36
N THR A 67 -7.96 -4.11 3.89
CA THR A 67 -7.62 -2.80 4.50
C THR A 67 -8.06 -2.71 5.95
N VAL A 68 -9.28 -3.15 6.28
CA VAL A 68 -9.77 -3.19 7.67
C VAL A 68 -8.86 -4.05 8.53
N VAL A 69 -8.54 -5.27 8.09
CA VAL A 69 -7.67 -6.19 8.84
C VAL A 69 -6.26 -5.59 9.00
N GLY A 70 -5.70 -5.01 7.94
CA GLY A 70 -4.39 -4.36 7.96
C GLY A 70 -4.32 -3.19 8.94
N ALA A 71 -5.38 -2.39 9.04
CA ALA A 71 -5.46 -1.28 9.98
C ALA A 71 -5.44 -1.76 11.44
N PHE A 72 -6.16 -2.84 11.77
CA PHE A 72 -6.09 -3.45 13.10
C PHE A 72 -4.67 -3.96 13.41
N LEU A 73 -4.04 -4.64 12.46
CA LEU A 73 -2.66 -5.13 12.61
C LEU A 73 -1.66 -3.99 12.81
N ALA A 74 -1.86 -2.83 12.18
CA ALA A 74 -1.00 -1.67 12.39
C ALA A 74 -1.02 -1.19 13.84
N GLY A 75 -2.21 -1.15 14.46
CA GLY A 75 -2.37 -0.74 15.85
C GLY A 75 -1.54 -1.61 16.81
N SER A 76 -1.58 -2.94 16.64
CA SER A 76 -0.82 -3.88 17.47
C SER A 76 0.68 -3.87 17.17
N SER A 77 1.06 -3.65 15.91
CA SER A 77 2.46 -3.76 15.45
C SER A 77 3.28 -2.48 15.68
N ALA A 78 2.60 -1.35 15.89
CA ALA A 78 3.21 -0.03 16.09
C ALA A 78 4.16 0.05 17.29
N SER A 79 3.85 -0.66 18.38
CA SER A 79 4.66 -0.65 19.60
C SER A 79 5.88 -1.58 19.55
N ILE A 80 5.91 -2.55 18.61
CA ILE A 80 6.90 -3.64 18.60
C ILE A 80 8.01 -3.40 17.54
N LEU A 81 7.63 -3.01 16.33
CA LEU A 81 8.57 -2.96 15.19
C LEU A 81 9.22 -1.59 14.96
N GLY A 82 8.59 -0.52 15.47
CA GLY A 82 8.97 0.86 15.19
C GLY A 82 8.55 1.33 13.80
N ARG A 83 8.22 2.63 13.67
CA ARG A 83 7.56 3.20 12.49
C ARG A 83 8.32 3.00 11.17
N LYS A 84 9.63 3.27 11.16
CA LYS A 84 10.46 3.11 9.94
C LYS A 84 10.39 1.69 9.36
N LYS A 85 10.47 0.66 10.22
CA LYS A 85 10.43 -0.73 9.76
C LYS A 85 9.05 -1.11 9.23
N MET A 86 7.99 -0.58 9.85
CA MET A 86 6.63 -0.81 9.37
C MET A 86 6.39 -0.21 7.98
N VAL A 87 6.86 1.02 7.73
CA VAL A 87 6.77 1.65 6.41
C VAL A 87 7.54 0.84 5.35
N LEU A 88 8.69 0.28 5.69
CA LEU A 88 9.42 -0.59 4.76
C LEU A 88 8.72 -1.94 4.56
N LEU A 89 8.06 -2.47 5.60
CA LEU A 89 7.34 -3.73 5.55
C LEU A 89 6.16 -3.67 4.58
N THR A 90 5.47 -2.54 4.44
CA THR A 90 4.30 -2.40 3.54
C THR A 90 4.67 -2.52 2.07
N ALA A 91 5.91 -2.16 1.69
CA ALA A 91 6.36 -2.26 0.30
C ALA A 91 6.34 -3.70 -0.23
N VAL A 92 6.65 -4.69 0.63
CA VAL A 92 6.73 -6.10 0.23
C VAL A 92 5.36 -6.66 -0.20
N PRO A 93 4.29 -6.64 0.63
CA PRO A 93 2.98 -7.12 0.22
C PRO A 93 2.33 -6.26 -0.88
N LEU A 94 2.66 -4.96 -1.01
CA LEU A 94 2.23 -4.15 -2.16
C LEU A 94 2.83 -4.67 -3.47
N LEU A 95 4.12 -4.97 -3.49
CA LEU A 95 4.81 -5.54 -4.64
C LEU A 95 4.26 -6.93 -4.97
N VAL A 96 4.08 -7.78 -3.96
CA VAL A 96 3.47 -9.11 -4.13
C VAL A 96 2.06 -9.00 -4.72
N GLY A 97 1.24 -8.05 -4.24
CA GLY A 97 -0.09 -7.79 -4.79
C GLY A 97 -0.04 -7.46 -6.28
N TRP A 98 0.87 -6.59 -6.72
CA TRP A 98 1.04 -6.27 -8.14
C TRP A 98 1.50 -7.47 -8.97
N LEU A 99 2.47 -8.24 -8.47
CA LEU A 99 2.95 -9.44 -9.15
C LEU A 99 1.83 -10.49 -9.29
N MET A 100 1.01 -10.68 -8.25
CA MET A 100 -0.13 -11.59 -8.30
C MET A 100 -1.20 -11.12 -9.30
N ILE A 101 -1.46 -9.82 -9.39
CA ILE A 101 -2.36 -9.26 -10.41
C ILE A 101 -1.80 -9.53 -11.82
N ALA A 102 -0.51 -9.24 -12.04
CA ALA A 102 0.14 -9.40 -13.34
C ALA A 102 0.22 -10.87 -13.80
N LEU A 103 0.37 -11.80 -12.86
CA LEU A 103 0.50 -13.24 -13.13
C LEU A 103 -0.83 -14.00 -12.93
N ALA A 104 -1.95 -13.30 -12.74
CA ALA A 104 -3.23 -13.93 -12.46
C ALA A 104 -3.72 -14.75 -13.66
N THR A 105 -3.96 -16.04 -13.42
CA THR A 105 -4.54 -16.98 -14.41
C THR A 105 -6.00 -17.32 -14.14
N ASN A 106 -6.53 -16.92 -12.98
CA ASN A 106 -7.92 -17.10 -12.59
C ASN A 106 -8.33 -16.07 -11.54
N VAL A 107 -9.64 -15.95 -11.31
CA VAL A 107 -10.22 -14.99 -10.36
C VAL A 107 -9.76 -15.19 -8.91
N LYS A 108 -9.47 -16.43 -8.49
CA LYS A 108 -9.05 -16.72 -7.10
C LYS A 108 -7.69 -16.11 -6.78
N VAL A 109 -6.78 -16.08 -7.76
CA VAL A 109 -5.49 -15.38 -7.63
C VAL A 109 -5.72 -13.88 -7.47
N LEU A 110 -6.65 -13.30 -8.24
CA LEU A 110 -7.02 -11.89 -8.07
C LEU A 110 -7.60 -11.62 -6.69
N TYR A 111 -8.49 -12.47 -6.18
CA TYR A 111 -9.02 -12.34 -4.81
C TYR A 111 -7.94 -12.31 -3.74
N ALA A 112 -6.99 -13.24 -3.80
CA ALA A 112 -5.86 -13.27 -2.88
C ALA A 112 -4.98 -12.02 -3.04
N ALA A 113 -4.72 -11.58 -4.28
CA ALA A 113 -3.97 -10.36 -4.56
C ALA A 113 -4.65 -9.12 -3.95
N ARG A 114 -5.98 -9.00 -4.10
CA ARG A 114 -6.77 -7.90 -3.53
C ARG A 114 -6.70 -7.88 -2.01
N PHE A 115 -6.88 -9.03 -1.37
CA PHE A 115 -6.81 -9.09 0.08
C PHE A 115 -5.41 -8.74 0.61
N ILE A 116 -4.34 -9.25 -0.02
CA ILE A 116 -2.95 -8.96 0.36
C ILE A 116 -2.60 -7.48 0.14
N ALA A 117 -2.98 -6.92 -1.01
CA ALA A 117 -2.80 -5.49 -1.28
C ALA A 117 -3.56 -4.64 -0.26
N GLY A 118 -4.79 -5.03 0.08
CA GLY A 118 -5.62 -4.39 1.09
C GLY A 118 -4.97 -4.41 2.48
N LEU A 119 -4.46 -5.58 2.91
CA LEU A 119 -3.73 -5.70 4.18
C LEU A 119 -2.57 -4.70 4.25
N SER A 120 -1.78 -4.62 3.18
CA SER A 120 -0.69 -3.66 3.12
C SER A 120 -1.17 -2.22 3.11
N ASN A 121 -2.27 -1.94 2.40
CA ASN A 121 -2.87 -0.63 2.35
C ASN A 121 -3.29 -0.14 3.75
N GLY A 122 -4.00 -0.96 4.52
CA GLY A 122 -4.40 -0.64 5.90
C GLY A 122 -3.19 -0.36 6.81
N LEU A 123 -2.12 -1.14 6.66
CA LEU A 123 -0.85 -0.91 7.35
C LEU A 123 -0.22 0.43 6.93
N CYS A 124 -0.20 0.73 5.63
CA CYS A 124 0.39 1.93 5.04
C CYS A 124 -0.32 3.20 5.54
N PHE A 125 -1.65 3.24 5.47
CA PHE A 125 -2.48 4.36 5.93
C PHE A 125 -2.30 4.67 7.42
N SER A 126 -2.07 3.65 8.23
CA SER A 126 -1.91 3.81 9.68
C SER A 126 -0.48 4.21 10.10
N THR A 127 0.52 3.93 9.26
CA THR A 127 1.94 4.04 9.66
C THR A 127 2.68 5.17 8.98
N VAL A 128 2.41 5.41 7.69
CA VAL A 128 3.11 6.43 6.92
C VAL A 128 2.84 7.85 7.46
N PRO A 129 1.58 8.28 7.72
CA PRO A 129 1.34 9.61 8.26
C PRO A 129 2.04 9.85 9.60
N MET A 130 2.10 8.83 10.45
CA MET A 130 2.81 8.94 11.73
C MET A 130 4.33 9.01 11.54
N TYR A 131 4.87 8.20 10.63
CA TYR A 131 6.30 8.27 10.29
C TYR A 131 6.67 9.64 9.72
N LEU A 132 5.85 10.22 8.85
CA LEU A 132 6.06 11.57 8.31
C LEU A 132 6.06 12.62 9.43
N GLY A 133 5.14 12.52 10.39
CA GLY A 133 5.08 13.40 11.55
C GLY A 133 6.31 13.30 12.47
N GLU A 134 6.85 12.09 12.66
CA GLU A 134 8.07 11.86 13.47
C GLU A 134 9.37 12.34 12.78
N VAL A 135 9.40 12.35 11.44
CA VAL A 135 10.59 12.72 10.67
C VAL A 135 10.66 14.22 10.32
N SER A 136 9.50 14.89 10.29
CA SER A 136 9.43 16.30 9.91
C SER A 136 9.92 17.23 11.03
N GLU A 137 10.79 18.19 10.68
CA GLU A 137 11.17 19.28 11.58
C GLU A 137 10.00 20.28 11.69
N PRO A 138 9.71 20.84 12.89
CA PRO A 138 8.57 21.74 13.11
C PRO A 138 8.68 23.10 12.40
N ASP A 139 9.85 23.43 11.85
CA ASP A 139 10.11 24.69 11.13
C ASP A 139 9.78 24.60 9.61
N ILE A 140 9.16 23.51 9.17
CA ILE A 140 8.70 23.25 7.79
C ILE A 140 7.21 22.91 7.84
#